data_AF-A0A2V9V492-F1
#
_entry.id   AF-A0A2V9V492-F1
#
_cell.length_a   1.000
_cell.length_b   1.000
_cell.length_c   1.000
_cell.angle_alpha   90.00
_cell.angle_beta   90.00
_cell.angle_gamma   90.00
#
_symmetry.space_group_name_H-M   'P 1'
#
loop_
_entity.id
_entity.type
_entity.pdbx_description
1 polymer ?
#
loop_
_entity_poly.entity_id
_entity_poly.type
_entity_poly.pdbx_seq_one_letter_code
_entity_poly.pdbx_strand_id
1 'polypeptide(L)' 'MQKLGYLPEEVYGYALAKFASEHGEANPAWTKHLSTNVRNYYDRSRRWLARNPVFIATPKPIG' A
#
# COMPACT_ATOMS: atom_id res chain seq x y z
N MET A 1 -23.56 -15.82 -7.42
CA MET A 1 -22.36 -15.74 -6.56
C MET A 1 -22.20 -14.31 -6.07
N GLN A 2 -22.50 -14.03 -4.81
CA GLN A 2 -22.24 -12.70 -4.22
C GLN A 2 -20.74 -12.62 -3.87
N LYS A 3 -20.03 -11.61 -4.41
CA LYS A 3 -18.66 -11.30 -3.98
C LYS A 3 -18.73 -10.78 -2.54
N LEU A 4 -17.94 -11.35 -1.64
CA LEU A 4 -17.88 -11.00 -0.21
C LEU A 4 -17.42 -9.56 0.09
N GLY A 5 -17.27 -8.71 -0.93
CA GLY A 5 -16.84 -7.32 -0.78
C GLY A 5 -15.35 -7.17 -0.42
N TYR A 6 -14.56 -8.24 -0.46
CA TYR A 6 -13.14 -8.15 -0.18
C TYR A 6 -12.41 -7.31 -1.22
N LEU A 7 -11.40 -6.61 -0.72
CA LEU A 7 -10.50 -5.83 -1.53
C LEU A 7 -9.66 -6.76 -2.42
N PRO A 8 -9.47 -6.45 -3.71
CA PRO A 8 -8.50 -7.16 -4.53
C PRO A 8 -7.11 -7.11 -3.89
N GLU A 9 -6.35 -8.21 -3.96
CA GLU A 9 -5.01 -8.30 -3.33
C GLU A 9 -4.07 -7.18 -3.78
N GLU A 10 -4.19 -6.74 -5.04
CA GLU A 10 -3.43 -5.62 -5.59
C GLU A 10 -3.73 -4.31 -4.86
N VAL A 11 -5.01 -4.00 -4.66
CA VAL A 11 -5.45 -2.80 -3.95
C VAL A 11 -5.07 -2.89 -2.47
N TYR A 12 -5.10 -4.09 -1.89
CA TYR A 12 -4.65 -4.31 -0.51
C TYR A 12 -3.14 -4.08 -0.35
N GLY A 13 -2.32 -4.60 -1.25
CA GLY A 13 -0.88 -4.33 -1.29
C GLY A 13 -0.57 -2.85 -1.48
N TYR A 14 -1.32 -2.15 -2.33
CA TYR A 14 -1.19 -0.70 -2.51
C TYR A 14 -1.52 0.08 -1.23
N ALA A 15 -2.64 -0.24 -0.57
CA ALA A 15 -3.04 0.42 0.68
C ALA A 15 -1.96 0.28 1.76
N LEU A 16 -1.37 -0.91 1.90
CA LEU A 16 -0.27 -1.16 2.83
C LEU A 16 1.00 -0.38 2.47
N ALA A 17 1.33 -0.26 1.19
CA ALA A 17 2.49 0.50 0.73
C ALA A 17 2.31 2.00 0.99
N LYS A 18 1.09 2.51 0.77
CA LYS A 18 0.73 3.90 1.07
C LYS A 18 0.78 4.18 2.57
N PHE A 19 0.22 3.30 3.39
CA PHE A 19 0.31 3.37 4.86
C PHE A 19 1.76 3.44 5.34
N ALA A 20 2.61 2.50 4.92
CA ALA A 20 4.03 2.50 5.29
C ALA A 20 4.74 3.79 4.84
N SER A 21 4.44 4.28 3.64
CA SER A 21 5.04 5.50 3.10
C SER A 21 4.63 6.76 3.87
N GLU A 22 3.38 6.88 4.29
CA GLU A 22 2.88 8.02 5.08
C GLU A 22 3.45 8.02 6.50
N HIS A 23 3.70 6.82 7.05
CA HIS A 23 4.35 6.63 8.34
C HIS A 23 5.89 6.71 8.30
N GLY A 24 6.49 6.91 7.11
CA GLY A 24 7.95 6.97 6.95
C GLY A 24 8.66 5.62 7.18
N GLU A 25 7.93 4.50 7.14
CA GLU A 25 8.48 3.17 7.33
C GLU A 25 9.14 2.65 6.04
N ALA A 26 10.47 2.66 5.98
CA ALA A 26 11.21 2.27 4.77
C ALA A 26 11.21 0.75 4.50
N ASN A 27 11.27 -0.08 5.54
CA ASN A 27 11.25 -1.53 5.41
C ASN A 27 10.61 -2.21 6.64
N PRO A 28 9.26 -2.19 6.72
CA PRO A 28 8.57 -2.71 7.89
C PRO A 28 8.77 -4.21 8.08
N ALA A 29 9.07 -4.63 9.30
CA ALA A 29 9.26 -6.04 9.63
C ALA A 29 7.99 -6.88 9.40
N TRP A 30 6.80 -6.27 9.46
CA TRP A 30 5.52 -6.96 9.27
C TRP A 30 5.31 -7.44 7.82
N THR A 31 6.02 -6.86 6.85
CA THR A 31 5.93 -7.27 5.43
C THR A 31 6.27 -8.75 5.21
N LYS A 32 7.10 -9.33 6.08
CA LYS A 32 7.47 -10.76 6.05
C LYS A 32 6.32 -11.72 6.39
N HIS A 33 5.22 -11.20 6.95
CA HIS A 33 4.02 -11.96 7.28
C HIS A 33 2.93 -11.86 6.20
N LEU A 34 3.12 -11.01 5.19
CA LEU A 34 2.20 -10.93 4.05
C LEU A 34 2.28 -12.20 3.21
N SER A 35 1.12 -12.60 2.64
CA SER A 35 1.08 -13.61 1.59
C SER A 35 1.95 -13.18 0.40
N THR A 36 2.44 -14.15 -0.37
CA THR A 36 3.34 -13.89 -1.50
C THR A 36 2.75 -12.90 -2.49
N ASN A 37 1.46 -13.03 -2.82
CA ASN A 37 0.78 -12.14 -3.76
C ASN A 37 0.71 -10.71 -3.23
N VAL A 38 0.24 -10.54 -1.99
CA VAL A 38 0.12 -9.22 -1.37
C VAL A 38 1.49 -8.56 -1.20
N ARG A 39 2.53 -9.32 -0.83
CA ARG A 39 3.91 -8.81 -0.75
C ARG A 39 4.40 -8.29 -2.11
N ASN A 40 4.16 -9.05 -3.18
CA ASN A 40 4.55 -8.63 -4.53
C ASN A 40 3.87 -7.32 -4.94
N TYR A 41 2.57 -7.17 -4.67
CA TYR A 41 1.84 -5.93 -4.94
C TYR A 41 2.29 -4.78 -4.05
N TYR A 42 2.57 -5.03 -2.78
CA TYR A 42 3.15 -4.06 -1.85
C TYR A 42 4.50 -3.53 -2.37
N ASP A 43 5.43 -4.41 -2.76
CA ASP A 43 6.75 -4.01 -3.24
C ASP A 43 6.69 -3.19 -4.54
N ARG A 44 5.81 -3.60 -5.46
CA ARG A 44 5.55 -2.85 -6.70
C ARG A 44 4.98 -1.46 -6.40
N SER A 45 3.99 -1.40 -5.51
CA SER A 45 3.35 -0.15 -5.11
C SER A 45 4.32 0.78 -4.37
N ARG A 46 5.15 0.24 -3.48
CA ARG A 46 6.19 1.01 -2.76
C ARG A 46 7.18 1.65 -3.73
N ARG A 47 7.65 0.88 -4.73
CA ARG A 47 8.53 1.42 -5.79
C ARG A 47 7.84 2.49 -6.63
N TRP A 48 6.56 2.30 -6.93
CA TRP A 48 5.77 3.28 -7.66
C TRP A 48 5.60 4.58 -6.85
N LEU A 49 5.22 4.50 -5.57
CA LEU A 49 5.08 5.65 -4.68
C LEU A 49 6.40 6.44 -4.55
N ALA A 50 7.53 5.75 -4.38
CA ALA A 50 8.85 6.40 -4.32
C ALA A 50 9.19 7.21 -5.58
N ARG A 51 8.65 6.83 -6.75
CA ARG A 51 8.80 7.56 -8.02
C ARG A 51 7.75 8.65 -8.23
N ASN A 52 6.67 8.64 -7.44
CA ASN A 52 5.50 9.49 -7.60
C ASN A 52 5.13 10.20 -6.27
N PRO A 53 6.03 11.03 -5.71
CA PRO A 53 5.89 11.61 -4.37
C PRO A 53 4.70 12.56 -4.22
N VAL A 54 4.20 13.13 -5.32
CA VAL A 54 3.04 14.04 -5.33
C VAL A 54 1.77 13.34 -4.81
N PHE A 55 1.63 12.03 -5.03
CA PHE A 55 0.50 11.25 -4.53
C PHE A 55 0.68 10.79 -3.06
N ILE A 56 1.82 11.11 -2.46
CA ILE A 56 2.11 10.85 -1.05
C ILE A 56 1.68 12.05 -0.19
N ALA A 57 1.84 13.27 -0.70
CA ALA A 57 1.99 14.48 0.11
C ALA A 57 0.77 15.41 0.19
N THR A 58 -0.47 14.96 -0.03
CA THR A 58 -1.62 15.85 0.20
C THR A 58 -2.83 15.13 0.78
N PRO A 59 -2.89 14.95 2.12
CA PRO A 59 -4.18 14.86 2.77
C PRO A 59 -4.91 16.19 2.47
N LYS A 60 -6.03 16.12 1.75
CA LYS A 60 -6.93 17.26 1.60
C LYS A 60 -7.40 17.64 3.01
N PRO A 61 -7.19 18.88 3.48
CA PRO A 61 -7.73 19.29 4.76
C PRO A 61 -9.25 19.15 4.69
N ILE A 62 -9.80 18.41 5.66
CA ILE A 62 -11.23 18.38 5.95
C ILE A 62 -11.55 19.75 6.56
N GLY A 63 -11.94 20.68 5.68
CA GLY A 63 -12.59 21.94 6.01
C GLY A 63 -14.01 21.93 5.48
#